data_AF-A0A562ICI4-F1
#
_entry.id   AF-A0A562ICI4-F1
#
_cell.length_a   1.000
_cell.length_b   1.000
_cell.length_c   1.000
_cell.angle_alpha   90.00
_cell.angle_beta   90.00
_cell.angle_gamma   90.00
#
_symmetry.space_group_name_H-M   'P 1'
#
loop_
_entity.id
_entity.type
_entity.pdbx_description
1 polymer ?
#
loop_
_entity_poly.entity_id
_entity_poly.type
_entity_poly.pdbx_seq_one_letter_code
_entity_poly.pdbx_strand_id
1 'polypeptide(L)' 'MVTTTDQETGVRGKEPLFTLGRRRNIDGKLRFGLNLVPEGPGTVRVGDPVVVAD' A
#
# COMPACT_ATOMS: atom_id res chain seq x y z
N MET A 1 4.62 9.66 -10.33
CA MET A 1 3.83 8.58 -9.73
C MET A 1 4.82 7.62 -9.08
N VAL A 2 4.86 7.58 -7.74
CA VAL A 2 5.92 6.84 -7.01
C VAL A 2 5.83 5.34 -7.28
N THR A 3 4.60 4.80 -7.25
CA THR A 3 4.37 3.36 -7.37
C THR A 3 4.81 2.77 -8.71
N THR A 4 4.87 3.55 -9.80
CA THR A 4 5.29 3.08 -11.14
C THR A 4 6.70 3.47 -11.52
N THR A 5 7.48 3.97 -10.55
CA THR A 5 8.90 4.25 -10.75
C THR A 5 9.67 3.01 -10.31
N ASP A 6 10.48 2.48 -11.21
CA ASP A 6 11.46 1.46 -10.85
C ASP A 6 12.45 2.07 -9.85
N GLN A 7 12.54 1.50 -8.66
CA GLN A 7 13.31 2.11 -7.56
C GLN A 7 14.82 1.91 -7.71
N GLU A 8 15.28 1.01 -8.58
CA GLU A 8 16.70 0.76 -8.84
C GLU A 8 17.25 1.71 -9.92
N THR A 9 16.44 1.98 -10.95
CA THR A 9 16.85 2.71 -12.16
C THR A 9 16.24 4.11 -12.27
N GLY A 10 15.18 4.40 -11.53
CA GLY A 10 14.43 5.67 -11.60
C GLY A 10 13.54 5.81 -12.85
N VAL A 11 13.50 4.80 -13.72
CA VAL A 11 12.67 4.83 -14.94
C VAL A 11 11.20 4.68 -14.56
N ARG A 12 10.33 5.43 -15.25
CA ARG A 12 8.88 5.35 -15.05
C ARG A 12 8.24 4.38 -16.04
N GLY A 13 7.36 3.53 -15.53
CA GLY A 13 6.55 2.59 -16.30
C GLY A 13 5.05 2.76 -16.06
N LYS A 14 4.27 1.80 -16.59
CA LYS A 14 2.81 1.68 -16.37
C LYS A 14 2.46 0.73 -15.22
N GLU A 15 3.34 -0.21 -14.92
CA GLU A 15 3.17 -1.15 -13.82
C GLU A 15 3.76 -0.58 -12.53
N PRO A 16 3.21 -0.96 -11.35
CA PRO A 16 2.17 -1.97 -11.12
C PRO A 16 0.74 -1.41 -11.15
N LEU A 17 0.55 -0.11 -11.41
CA LEU A 17 -0.77 0.53 -11.28
C LEU A 17 -1.79 0.03 -12.29
N PHE A 18 -1.36 -0.39 -13.48
CA PHE A 18 -2.25 -1.01 -14.45
C PHE A 18 -2.83 -2.33 -13.93
N THR A 19 -1.98 -3.21 -13.38
CA THR A 19 -2.43 -4.46 -12.74
C THR A 19 -3.33 -4.18 -11.53
N LEU A 20 -2.94 -3.25 -10.65
CA LEU A 20 -3.73 -2.87 -9.48
C LEU A 20 -5.11 -2.30 -9.86
N GLY A 21 -5.17 -1.46 -10.90
CA GLY A 21 -6.42 -0.92 -11.43
C GLY A 21 -7.36 -1.99 -12.00
N ARG A 22 -6.86 -3.14 -12.48
CA ARG A 22 -7.71 -4.26 -12.91
C ARG A 22 -8.23 -5.11 -11.76
N ARG A 23 -7.45 -5.26 -10.70
CA ARG A 23 -7.73 -6.25 -9.62
C ARG A 23 -8.33 -5.62 -8.36
N ARG A 24 -8.11 -4.33 -8.13
CA ARG A 24 -8.43 -3.63 -6.88
C ARG A 24 -9.20 -2.32 -7.11
N ASN A 25 -9.80 -2.19 -8.29
CA ASN A 25 -10.71 -1.08 -8.56
C ASN A 25 -12.08 -1.39 -7.97
N ILE A 26 -12.51 -0.52 -7.06
CA ILE A 26 -13.84 -0.54 -6.49
C ILE A 26 -14.38 0.89 -6.59
N ASP A 27 -15.52 1.04 -7.25
CA ASP A 27 -16.18 2.32 -7.52
C ASP A 27 -15.27 3.35 -8.23
N GLY A 28 -14.47 2.89 -9.20
CA GLY A 28 -13.55 3.73 -9.95
C GLY A 28 -12.28 4.13 -9.19
N LYS A 29 -12.07 3.62 -7.97
CA LYS A 29 -10.92 3.93 -7.12
C LYS A 29 -10.02 2.72 -6.95
N LEU A 30 -8.74 2.91 -7.19
CA LEU A 30 -7.71 1.90 -6.96
C LEU A 30 -7.42 1.81 -5.45
N ARG A 31 -7.89 0.73 -4.80
CA ARG A 31 -7.67 0.48 -3.37
C ARG A 31 -6.41 -0.36 -3.16
N PHE A 32 -5.34 0.27 -2.71
CA PHE A 32 -4.09 -0.41 -2.39
C PHE A 32 -3.43 0.24 -1.16
N GLY A 33 -3.43 -0.49 -0.05
CA GLY A 33 -3.04 0.02 1.28
C GLY A 33 -4.23 0.51 2.10
N LEU A 34 -3.96 0.76 3.38
CA LEU A 34 -4.89 1.33 4.36
C LEU A 34 -4.17 2.43 5.11
N ASN A 35 -4.83 3.58 5.27
CA ASN A 35 -4.38 4.60 6.22
C ASN A 35 -4.99 4.25 7.57
N LEU A 36 -4.14 4.06 8.57
CA LEU A 36 -4.55 3.79 9.95
C LEU A 36 -4.22 4.99 10.82
N VAL A 37 -4.99 5.17 11.90
CA VAL A 37 -4.74 6.18 12.93
C VAL A 37 -4.36 5.45 14.21
N PRO A 38 -3.21 5.77 14.83
CA PRO A 38 -2.84 5.16 16.11
C PRO A 38 -3.74 5.71 17.23
N GLU A 39 -4.22 4.82 18.10
CA GLU A 39 -5.00 5.21 19.29
C GLU A 39 -4.11 5.73 20.43
N GLY A 40 -2.82 5.37 20.42
CA GLY A 40 -1.85 5.79 21.42
C GLY A 40 -0.41 5.59 20.96
N PRO A 41 0.57 6.12 21.71
CA PRO A 41 1.99 5.93 21.42
C PRO A 41 2.44 4.50 21.70
N GLY A 42 3.49 4.05 21.00
CA GLY A 42 4.05 2.72 21.17
C GLY A 42 5.24 2.48 20.25
N THR A 43 5.76 1.25 20.25
CA THR A 43 6.81 0.81 19.32
C THR A 43 6.36 -0.45 18.61
N VAL A 44 6.50 -0.47 17.29
CA VAL A 44 6.27 -1.65 16.44
C VAL A 44 7.61 -2.08 15.86
N ARG A 45 7.84 -3.39 15.83
CA ARG A 45 9.03 -4.03 15.27
C ARG A 45 8.63 -5.12 14.28
N VAL A 46 9.57 -5.44 13.38
CA VAL A 46 9.42 -6.60 12.49
C VAL A 46 9.34 -7.87 13.34
N GLY A 47 8.29 -8.66 13.12
CA GLY A 47 8.02 -9.88 13.88
C GLY A 47 6.99 -9.72 14.99
N ASP A 48 6.56 -8.49 15.31
CA ASP A 48 5.46 -8.29 16.26
C ASP A 48 4.17 -8.92 15.71
N PRO A 49 3.41 -9.67 16.53
CA PRO A 49 2.15 -10.27 16.10
C PRO A 49 1.10 -9.19 15.84
N VAL A 50 0.27 -9.41 14.81
CA VAL A 50 -0.89 -8.57 14.51
C VAL A 50 -2.14 -9.28 15.02
N VAL A 51 -2.91 -8.63 15.88
CA VAL A 51 -4.20 -9.11 16.39
C VAL A 51 -5.28 -8.16 15.91
N VAL A 52 -6.36 -8.70 15.35
CA VAL A 52 -7.54 -7.92 15.01
C VAL A 52 -8.31 -7.67 16.30
N ALA A 53 -8.50 -6.41 16.66
CA ALA A 53 -9.36 -6.03 17.77
C ALA A 53 -10.83 -6.25 17.39
N ASP A 54 -11.67 -6.58 18.38
CA ASP A 54 -13.11 -6.79 18.20
C ASP A 54 -13.87 -5.51 17.80
#